data_AF-A0AAV8V7L3-F1
#
_entry.id   AF-A0AAV8V7L3-F1
#
_cell.length_a   1.000
_cell.length_b   1.000
_cell.length_c   1.000
_cell.angle_alpha   90.00
_cell.angle_beta   90.00
_cell.angle_gamma   90.00
#
_symmetry.space_group_name_H-M   'P 1'
#
loop_
_entity.id
_entity.type
_entity.pdbx_description
1 polymer ?
#
loop_
_entity_poly.entity_id
_entity_poly.type
_entity_poly.pdbx_seq_one_letter_code
_entity_poly.pdbx_strand_id
1 'polypeptide(L)'
;MLVPTQRKGLLRLACAYRTVSSAKVQAIVGIPPIDLLVEERTAIHDSDPEQALELRRRLARIRTLEEWKRRWEENADTSQWTRTIISDLEAWVIFPHRRAEYFLTQFLSGHGSFNSYLCRIGRKKSDVCEQCQESDMPEHVMVHCPQFADNKLRVETRIGIRITPTNLMGQMIRSKDNWDKFITGYERS
;
A
#
# COMPACT_ATOMS: atom_id res chain seq x y z
N MET A 1 0.79 21.38 -11.13
CA MET A 1 -0.01 20.74 -12.19
C MET A 1 0.26 19.24 -12.36
N LEU A 2 1.48 18.74 -12.07
CA LEU A 2 1.88 17.35 -12.34
C LEU A 2 1.31 16.32 -11.33
N VAL A 3 1.35 16.61 -10.03
CA VAL A 3 0.88 15.69 -8.97
C VAL A 3 -0.62 15.33 -9.09
N PRO A 4 -1.55 16.29 -9.32
CA PRO A 4 -2.96 15.95 -9.53
C PRO A 4 -3.21 15.04 -10.75
N THR A 5 -2.42 15.20 -11.80
CA THR A 5 -2.52 14.40 -13.03
C THR A 5 -2.02 12.98 -12.80
N GLN A 6 -0.83 12.83 -12.20
CA GLN A 6 -0.29 11.52 -11.81
C GLN A 6 -1.30 10.77 -10.92
N ARG A 7 -1.83 11.44 -9.89
CA ARG A 7 -2.80 10.86 -8.97
C ARG A 7 -4.00 10.26 -9.68
N LYS A 8 -4.59 10.94 -10.68
CA LYS A 8 -5.74 10.41 -11.44
C LYS A 8 -5.40 9.07 -12.13
N GLY A 9 -4.20 8.95 -12.70
CA GLY A 9 -3.72 7.71 -13.29
C GLY A 9 -3.53 6.61 -12.24
N LEU A 10 -2.85 6.93 -11.14
CA LEU A 10 -2.58 5.98 -10.06
C LEU A 10 -3.86 5.46 -9.39
N LEU A 11 -4.87 6.33 -9.20
CA LEU A 11 -6.16 5.91 -8.66
C LEU A 11 -6.83 4.85 -9.54
N ARG A 12 -6.72 4.98 -10.87
CA ARG A 12 -7.27 3.99 -11.81
C ARG A 12 -6.48 2.69 -11.77
N LEU A 13 -5.14 2.76 -11.74
CA LEU A 13 -4.27 1.60 -11.63
C LEU A 13 -4.54 0.77 -10.37
N ALA A 14 -4.89 1.44 -9.27
CA ALA A 14 -5.17 0.78 -8.00
C ALA A 14 -6.66 0.46 -7.78
N CYS A 15 -7.56 0.89 -8.67
CA CYS A 15 -9.00 0.91 -8.39
C CYS A 15 -9.34 1.62 -7.05
N ALA A 16 -8.59 2.66 -6.71
CA ALA A 16 -8.71 3.40 -5.46
C ALA A 16 -9.81 4.47 -5.50
N TYR A 17 -10.39 4.78 -4.34
CA TYR A 17 -11.39 5.83 -4.22
C TYR A 17 -10.77 7.21 -4.45
N ARG A 18 -11.57 8.14 -5.01
CA ARG A 18 -11.17 9.53 -5.27
C ARG A 18 -10.80 10.34 -4.02
N THR A 19 -10.99 9.81 -2.81
CA THR A 19 -10.60 10.45 -1.54
C THR A 19 -9.24 9.96 -1.03
N VAL A 20 -8.65 8.93 -1.66
CA VAL A 20 -7.31 8.45 -1.30
C VAL A 20 -6.28 9.53 -1.63
N SER A 21 -5.39 9.85 -0.69
CA SER A 21 -4.35 10.87 -0.87
C SER A 21 -3.31 10.44 -1.92
N SER A 22 -2.59 11.41 -2.50
CA SER A 22 -1.52 11.12 -3.48
C SER A 22 -0.47 10.18 -2.89
N ALA A 23 0.01 10.46 -1.67
CA ALA A 23 1.03 9.67 -1.00
C ALA A 23 0.62 8.21 -0.82
N LYS A 24 -0.63 7.95 -0.38
CA LYS A 24 -1.14 6.59 -0.22
C LYS A 24 -1.19 5.84 -1.55
N VAL A 25 -1.75 6.43 -2.60
CA VAL A 25 -1.90 5.72 -3.88
C VAL A 25 -0.54 5.50 -4.56
N GLN A 26 0.42 6.43 -4.39
CA GLN A 26 1.80 6.25 -4.84
C GLN A 26 2.46 5.04 -4.17
N ALA A 27 2.36 4.93 -2.83
CA ALA A 27 2.90 3.79 -2.08
C ALA A 27 2.21 2.46 -2.43
N ILE A 28 0.87 2.43 -2.51
CA ILE A 28 0.10 1.22 -2.85
C ILE A 28 0.50 0.69 -4.24
N VAL A 29 0.57 1.55 -5.26
CA VAL A 29 0.95 1.14 -6.62
C VAL A 29 2.47 0.85 -6.71
N GLY A 30 3.27 1.50 -5.87
CA GLY A 30 4.72 1.43 -5.92
C GLY A 30 5.33 2.33 -7.00
N ILE A 31 4.70 3.49 -7.25
CA ILE A 31 5.20 4.49 -8.21
C ILE A 31 5.57 5.77 -7.45
N PRO A 32 6.83 6.24 -7.53
CA PRO A 32 7.27 7.46 -6.84
C PRO A 32 6.49 8.71 -7.27
N PRO A 33 6.46 9.75 -6.43
CA PRO A 33 6.03 11.10 -6.81
C PRO A 33 6.63 11.54 -8.15
N ILE A 34 5.79 12.15 -9.00
CA ILE A 34 6.17 12.52 -10.37
C ILE A 34 7.35 13.48 -10.42
N ASP A 35 7.48 14.37 -9.46
CA ASP A 35 8.61 15.29 -9.32
C ASP A 35 9.91 14.52 -9.08
N LEU A 36 9.90 13.48 -8.23
CA LEU A 36 11.07 12.61 -8.04
C LEU A 36 11.41 11.80 -9.29
N LEU A 37 10.41 11.42 -10.10
CA LEU A 37 10.64 10.77 -11.40
C LEU A 37 11.24 11.73 -12.44
N VAL A 38 10.89 13.02 -12.38
CA VAL A 38 11.50 14.07 -13.21
C VAL A 38 12.95 14.29 -12.77
N GLU A 39 13.20 14.42 -11.47
CA GLU A 39 14.55 14.54 -10.91
C GLU A 39 15.42 13.32 -11.25
N GLU A 40 14.88 12.10 -11.19
CA GLU A 40 15.57 10.87 -11.61
C GLU A 40 16.04 10.97 -13.07
N ARG A 41 15.15 11.43 -13.96
CA ARG A 41 15.44 11.57 -15.38
C ARG A 41 16.48 12.67 -15.65
N THR A 42 16.36 13.81 -14.98
CA THR A 42 17.32 14.91 -15.08
C THR A 42 18.70 14.46 -14.60
N ALA A 43 18.77 13.75 -13.46
CA ALA A 43 20.03 13.25 -12.93
C ALA A 43 20.72 12.24 -13.87
N ILE A 44 19.97 11.44 -14.63
CA ILE A 44 20.53 10.55 -15.66
C ILE A 44 21.07 11.35 -16.84
N HIS A 45 20.34 12.39 -17.27
CA HIS A 45 20.74 13.24 -18.39
C HIS A 45 22.02 14.03 -18.08
N ASP A 46 22.10 14.61 -16.88
CA ASP A 46 23.19 15.51 -16.47
C ASP A 46 24.42 14.77 -15.94
N SER A 47 24.31 13.44 -15.76
CA SER A 47 25.43 12.61 -15.32
C SER A 47 26.47 12.38 -16.42
N ASP A 48 27.71 12.14 -15.99
CA ASP A 48 28.87 11.92 -16.84
C ASP A 48 28.59 10.87 -17.95
N PRO A 49 28.65 11.26 -19.23
CA PRO A 49 28.34 10.38 -20.34
C PRO A 49 29.34 9.23 -20.49
N GLU A 50 30.56 9.34 -19.94
CA GLU A 50 31.56 8.27 -19.94
C GLU A 50 31.14 7.10 -19.04
N GLN A 51 30.29 7.35 -18.03
CA GLN A 51 29.76 6.30 -17.17
C GLN A 51 28.73 5.43 -17.90
N ALA A 52 28.82 4.12 -17.65
CA ALA A 52 27.84 3.15 -18.14
C ALA A 52 26.40 3.57 -17.79
N LEU A 53 25.51 3.55 -18.78
CA LEU A 53 24.11 3.97 -18.62
C LEU A 53 23.39 3.21 -17.50
N GLU A 54 23.71 1.92 -17.33
CA GLU A 54 23.17 1.09 -16.25
C GLU A 54 23.55 1.63 -14.86
N LEU A 55 24.82 2.00 -14.66
CA LEU A 55 25.30 2.60 -13.42
C LEU A 55 24.59 3.93 -13.16
N ARG A 56 24.48 4.80 -14.18
CA ARG A 56 23.79 6.09 -14.06
C ARG A 56 22.33 5.93 -13.63
N ARG A 57 21.60 5.01 -14.28
CA ARG A 57 20.21 4.67 -13.93
C ARG A 57 20.10 4.14 -12.50
N ARG A 58 21.00 3.23 -12.11
CA ARG A 58 21.02 2.64 -10.76
C ARG A 58 21.23 3.71 -9.69
N LEU A 59 22.22 4.59 -9.86
CA LEU A 59 22.51 5.66 -8.90
C LEU A 59 21.37 6.67 -8.80
N ALA A 60 20.78 7.07 -9.93
CA ALA A 60 19.61 7.94 -9.92
C ALA A 60 18.42 7.28 -9.21
N ARG A 61 18.17 6.00 -9.48
CA ARG A 61 17.08 5.25 -8.85
C ARG A 61 17.25 5.13 -7.34
N ILE A 62 18.46 4.86 -6.85
CA ILE A 62 18.75 4.78 -5.41
C ILE A 62 18.39 6.11 -4.74
N ARG A 63 18.86 7.24 -5.28
CA ARG A 63 18.53 8.58 -4.75
C ARG A 63 17.03 8.85 -4.73
N THR A 64 16.32 8.48 -5.80
CA THR A 64 14.86 8.62 -5.89
C THR A 64 14.14 7.80 -4.81
N LEU A 65 14.58 6.57 -4.56
CA LEU A 65 13.97 5.71 -3.53
C LEU A 65 14.27 6.20 -2.11
N GLU A 66 15.49 6.66 -1.84
CA GLU A 66 15.88 7.24 -0.54
C GLU A 66 15.05 8.48 -0.22
N GLU A 67 14.95 9.42 -1.16
CA GLU A 67 14.16 10.64 -0.97
C GLU A 67 12.66 10.32 -0.87
N TRP A 68 12.16 9.36 -1.65
CA TRP A 68 10.78 8.94 -1.54
C TRP A 68 10.47 8.30 -0.19
N LYS A 69 11.37 7.45 0.32
CA LYS A 69 11.25 6.84 1.66
C LYS A 69 11.21 7.92 2.74
N ARG A 70 12.12 8.90 2.69
CA ARG A 70 12.14 10.04 3.61
C ARG A 70 10.80 10.78 3.61
N ARG A 71 10.28 11.15 2.43
CA ARG A 71 8.97 11.81 2.30
C ARG A 71 7.82 10.93 2.80
N TRP A 72 7.89 9.62 2.57
CA TRP A 72 6.89 8.65 3.04
C TRP A 72 6.83 8.58 4.56
N GLU A 73 7.98 8.64 5.24
CA GLU A 73 8.11 8.60 6.70
C GLU A 73 7.72 9.93 7.37
N GLU A 74 7.99 11.08 6.71
CA GLU A 74 7.67 12.41 7.26
C GLU A 74 6.22 12.88 7.04
N ASN A 75 5.51 12.35 6.04
CA ASN A 75 4.14 12.74 5.69
C ASN A 75 3.07 12.45 6.78
N ALA A 76 2.84 13.43 7.67
CA ALA A 76 1.87 13.35 8.76
C ALA A 76 0.42 13.02 8.32
N ASP A 77 0.05 13.33 7.07
CA ASP A 77 -1.30 13.08 6.53
C ASP A 77 -1.53 11.62 6.12
N THR A 78 -0.49 10.79 6.15
CA THR A 78 -0.61 9.36 5.87
C THR A 78 -1.13 8.65 7.11
N SER A 79 -2.29 8.00 6.98
CA SER A 79 -2.85 7.24 8.11
C SER A 79 -1.86 6.22 8.65
N GLN A 80 -1.77 6.14 9.97
CA GLN A 80 -0.95 5.18 10.72
C GLN A 80 -1.07 3.76 10.13
N TRP A 81 -2.29 3.33 9.81
CA TRP A 81 -2.55 2.03 9.19
C TRP A 81 -1.71 1.71 7.93
N THR A 82 -1.76 2.56 6.90
CA THR A 82 -1.04 2.32 5.64
C THR A 82 0.47 2.26 5.86
N ARG A 83 1.01 3.06 6.79
CA ARG A 83 2.44 3.03 7.15
C ARG A 83 2.81 1.79 7.95
N THR A 84 1.94 1.34 8.85
CA THR A 84 2.15 0.09 9.60
C THR A 84 2.26 -1.09 8.65
N ILE A 85 1.38 -1.16 7.65
CA ILE A 85 1.44 -2.23 6.65
C ILE A 85 2.63 -2.02 5.68
N ILE A 86 2.72 -0.88 4.99
CA ILE A 86 3.83 -0.57 4.07
C ILE A 86 4.96 0.09 4.86
N SER A 87 5.57 -0.68 5.74
CA SER A 87 6.62 -0.23 6.66
C SER A 87 7.99 -0.13 6.01
N ASP A 88 8.24 -0.94 4.98
CA ASP A 88 9.44 -0.86 4.13
C ASP A 88 9.01 -0.61 2.69
N LEU A 89 9.09 0.66 2.29
CA LEU A 89 8.70 1.12 0.96
C LEU A 89 9.59 0.53 -0.14
N GLU A 90 10.89 0.36 0.13
CA GLU A 90 11.84 -0.14 -0.86
C GLU A 90 11.58 -1.61 -1.14
N ALA A 91 11.51 -2.44 -0.09
CA ALA A 91 11.19 -3.86 -0.21
C ALA A 91 9.83 -4.08 -0.87
N TRP A 92 8.84 -3.25 -0.53
CA TRP A 92 7.51 -3.27 -1.14
C TRP A 92 7.57 -2.99 -2.65
N VAL A 93 8.34 -1.99 -3.09
CA VAL A 93 8.43 -1.54 -4.49
C VAL A 93 9.18 -2.53 -5.37
N ILE A 94 10.23 -3.17 -4.85
CA ILE A 94 11.03 -4.14 -5.63
C ILE A 94 10.35 -5.51 -5.77
N PHE A 95 9.33 -5.81 -4.97
CA PHE A 95 8.62 -7.09 -5.04
C PHE A 95 7.85 -7.24 -6.37
N PRO A 96 8.21 -8.20 -7.24
CA PRO A 96 7.73 -8.24 -8.63
C PRO A 96 6.29 -8.75 -8.77
N HIS A 97 5.77 -9.47 -7.77
CA HIS A 97 4.41 -10.02 -7.81
C HIS A 97 3.36 -9.08 -7.20
N ARG A 98 3.78 -7.90 -6.73
CA ARG A 98 2.86 -6.88 -6.23
C ARG A 98 1.86 -6.50 -7.32
N ARG A 99 0.58 -6.47 -6.96
CA ARG A 99 -0.50 -6.00 -7.81
C ARG A 99 -1.46 -5.15 -7.00
N ALA A 100 -1.93 -4.06 -7.59
CA ALA A 100 -2.93 -3.20 -6.96
C ALA A 100 -4.32 -3.74 -7.28
N GLU A 101 -4.75 -4.74 -6.52
CA GLU A 101 -6.07 -5.34 -6.63
C GLU A 101 -7.10 -4.51 -5.87
N TYR A 102 -8.39 -4.61 -6.24
CA TYR A 102 -9.43 -3.75 -5.66
C TYR A 102 -9.52 -3.91 -4.14
N PHE A 103 -9.64 -5.15 -3.64
CA PHE A 103 -9.75 -5.42 -2.21
C PHE A 103 -8.48 -5.00 -1.46
N LEU A 104 -7.30 -5.41 -1.96
CA LEU A 104 -6.03 -5.03 -1.33
C LEU A 104 -5.87 -3.50 -1.27
N THR A 105 -6.25 -2.78 -2.31
CA THR A 105 -6.17 -1.32 -2.32
C THR A 105 -7.10 -0.69 -1.29
N GLN A 106 -8.33 -1.19 -1.16
CA GLN A 106 -9.27 -0.74 -0.13
C GLN A 106 -8.71 -1.00 1.27
N PHE A 107 -8.23 -2.22 1.50
CA PHE A 107 -7.60 -2.64 2.75
C PHE A 107 -6.40 -1.76 3.12
N LEU A 108 -5.43 -1.59 2.22
CA LEU A 108 -4.21 -0.79 2.48
C LEU A 108 -4.52 0.69 2.70
N SER A 109 -5.51 1.24 1.98
CA SER A 109 -5.85 2.66 2.07
C SER A 109 -6.78 2.99 3.25
N GLY A 110 -7.43 1.99 3.85
CA GLY A 110 -8.51 2.16 4.83
C GLY A 110 -9.75 2.80 4.20
N HIS A 111 -10.09 2.40 2.98
CA HIS A 111 -11.25 2.86 2.22
C HIS A 111 -12.10 1.66 1.78
N GLY A 112 -13.22 1.92 1.10
CA GLY A 112 -14.08 0.86 0.57
C GLY A 112 -15.28 0.61 1.47
N SER A 113 -15.47 -0.65 1.88
CA SER A 113 -16.64 -1.10 2.65
C SER A 113 -16.54 -0.87 4.16
N PHE A 114 -15.37 -0.47 4.69
CA PHE A 114 -15.18 -0.24 6.13
C PHE A 114 -16.09 0.88 6.63
N ASN A 115 -16.89 0.62 7.67
CA ASN A 115 -17.85 1.59 8.20
C ASN A 115 -17.15 2.84 8.74
N SER A 116 -15.93 2.73 9.28
CA SER A 116 -15.08 3.89 9.63
C SER A 116 -14.87 4.85 8.46
N TYR A 117 -14.62 4.32 7.26
CA TYR A 117 -14.52 5.13 6.05
C TYR A 117 -15.88 5.68 5.63
N LEU A 118 -16.91 4.82 5.56
CA LEU A 118 -18.25 5.20 5.11
C LEU A 118 -18.88 6.27 6.01
N CYS A 119 -18.65 6.21 7.33
CA CYS A 119 -19.10 7.21 8.30
C CYS A 119 -18.36 8.54 8.07
N ARG A 120 -17.04 8.51 7.89
CA ARG A 120 -16.23 9.70 7.60
C ARG A 120 -16.69 10.44 6.33
N ILE A 121 -17.18 9.72 5.32
CA ILE A 121 -17.70 10.33 4.08
C ILE A 121 -19.22 10.55 4.09
N GLY A 122 -19.89 10.39 5.23
CA GLY A 122 -21.32 10.63 5.40
C GLY A 122 -22.24 9.62 4.70
N ARG A 123 -21.75 8.42 4.38
CA ARG A 123 -22.54 7.33 3.76
C ARG A 123 -23.16 6.38 4.77
N LYS A 124 -22.61 6.28 5.97
CA LYS A 124 -23.20 5.56 7.12
C LYS A 124 -23.24 6.48 8.34
N LYS A 125 -24.11 6.17 9.30
CA LYS A 125 -24.28 6.93 10.56
C LYS A 125 -23.37 6.45 11.69
N SER A 126 -22.80 5.25 11.55
CA SER A 126 -21.96 4.62 12.55
C SER A 126 -20.76 3.97 11.85
N ASP A 127 -19.64 3.93 12.55
CA ASP A 127 -18.38 3.32 12.14
C ASP A 127 -18.20 1.89 12.67
N VAL A 128 -19.13 1.35 13.44
CA VAL A 128 -18.94 0.06 14.12
C VAL A 128 -19.25 -1.13 13.21
N CYS A 129 -18.61 -2.27 13.50
CA CYS A 129 -18.85 -3.55 12.88
C CYS A 129 -20.21 -4.10 13.35
N GLU A 130 -21.04 -4.54 12.41
CA GLU A 130 -22.39 -5.05 12.71
C GLU A 130 -22.35 -6.34 13.54
N GLN A 131 -21.25 -7.10 13.46
CA GLN A 131 -21.11 -8.40 14.13
C GLN A 131 -20.62 -8.30 15.58
N CYS A 132 -19.80 -7.29 15.92
CA CYS A 132 -19.13 -7.22 17.23
C CYS A 132 -19.06 -5.83 17.85
N GLN A 133 -19.60 -4.80 17.18
CA GLN A 133 -19.72 -3.43 17.68
C GLN A 133 -18.40 -2.68 17.95
N GLU A 134 -17.25 -3.24 17.55
CA GLU A 134 -15.97 -2.50 17.50
C GLU A 134 -15.89 -1.60 16.26
N SER A 135 -14.96 -0.63 16.23
CA SER A 135 -14.78 0.23 15.04
C SER A 135 -14.36 -0.61 13.83
N ASP A 136 -15.14 -0.57 12.76
CA ASP A 136 -14.94 -1.32 11.53
C ASP A 136 -13.88 -0.62 10.68
N MET A 137 -12.63 -1.00 10.96
CA MET A 137 -11.42 -0.57 10.28
C MET A 137 -10.67 -1.80 9.73
N PRO A 138 -9.76 -1.62 8.75
CA PRO A 138 -8.95 -2.73 8.23
C PRO A 138 -8.24 -3.56 9.32
N GLU A 139 -7.72 -2.90 10.35
CA GLU A 139 -7.06 -3.56 11.47
C GLU A 139 -8.02 -4.48 12.24
N HIS A 140 -9.24 -4.01 12.49
CA HIS A 140 -10.29 -4.79 13.12
C HIS A 140 -10.61 -6.04 12.28
N VAL A 141 -10.86 -5.87 10.97
CA VAL A 141 -11.13 -6.99 10.05
C VAL A 141 -9.98 -8.01 10.02
N MET A 142 -8.72 -7.54 10.07
CA MET A 142 -7.55 -8.41 10.06
C MET A 142 -7.35 -9.16 11.37
N VAL A 143 -7.54 -8.50 12.51
CA VAL A 143 -7.03 -9.00 13.80
C VAL A 143 -8.14 -9.48 14.73
N HIS A 144 -9.27 -8.79 14.77
CA HIS A 144 -10.25 -8.87 15.87
C HIS A 144 -11.63 -9.36 15.43
N CYS A 145 -12.03 -9.10 14.19
CA CYS A 145 -13.39 -9.34 13.73
C CYS A 145 -13.75 -10.84 13.75
N PRO A 146 -14.76 -11.26 14.54
CA PRO A 146 -15.18 -12.66 14.59
C PRO A 146 -15.62 -13.21 13.23
N GLN A 147 -16.22 -12.34 12.40
CA GLN A 147 -16.66 -12.70 11.04
C GLN A 147 -15.51 -13.19 10.16
N PHE A 148 -14.30 -12.68 10.37
CA PHE A 148 -13.12 -13.00 9.56
C PHE A 148 -12.13 -13.91 10.29
N ALA A 149 -12.52 -14.48 11.44
CA ALA A 149 -11.66 -15.36 12.23
C ALA A 149 -11.20 -16.59 11.44
N ASP A 150 -12.10 -17.23 10.67
CA ASP A 150 -11.77 -18.38 9.84
C ASP A 150 -10.85 -18.03 8.68
N ASN A 151 -11.08 -16.88 8.03
CA ASN A 151 -10.19 -16.36 6.97
C ASN A 151 -8.78 -16.15 7.51
N LYS A 152 -8.68 -15.50 8.67
CA LYS A 152 -7.41 -15.26 9.36
C LYS A 152 -6.70 -16.57 9.71
N LEU A 153 -7.38 -17.48 10.39
CA LEU A 153 -6.82 -18.78 10.77
C LEU A 153 -6.32 -19.56 9.55
N ARG A 154 -7.08 -19.54 8.45
CA ARG A 154 -6.70 -20.18 7.18
C ARG A 154 -5.43 -19.56 6.60
N VAL A 155 -5.31 -18.24 6.59
CA VAL A 155 -4.10 -17.55 6.12
C VAL A 155 -2.90 -17.87 7.02
N GLU A 156 -3.07 -17.77 8.34
CA GLU A 156 -2.02 -18.05 9.32
C GLU A 156 -1.53 -19.50 9.23
N THR A 157 -2.44 -20.46 9.04
CA THR A 157 -2.11 -21.88 8.87
C THR A 157 -1.34 -22.13 7.57
N ARG A 158 -1.74 -21.49 6.46
CA ARG A 158 -1.08 -21.65 5.15
C ARG A 158 0.30 -20.99 5.10
N ILE A 159 0.50 -19.89 5.83
CA ILE A 159 1.79 -19.20 5.92
C ILE A 159 2.67 -19.85 7.00
N GLY A 160 2.06 -20.47 8.01
CA GLY A 160 2.76 -21.08 9.14
C GLY A 160 3.18 -20.08 10.21
N ILE A 161 2.56 -18.90 10.24
CA ILE A 161 2.85 -17.85 11.23
C ILE A 161 1.59 -17.04 11.53
N ARG A 162 1.48 -16.56 12.77
CA ARG A 162 0.46 -15.57 13.14
C ARG A 162 0.67 -14.28 12.36
N ILE A 163 -0.38 -13.74 11.77
CA ILE A 163 -0.34 -12.49 11.00
C ILE A 163 -0.74 -11.33 11.91
N THR A 164 0.09 -10.30 11.92
CA THR A 164 -0.12 -9.05 12.62
C THR A 164 0.02 -7.89 11.63
N PRO A 165 -0.54 -6.70 11.92
CA PRO A 165 -0.33 -5.55 11.05
C PRO A 165 1.15 -5.26 10.77
N THR A 166 2.01 -5.44 11.77
CA THR A 166 3.45 -5.14 11.67
C THR A 166 4.25 -6.17 10.88
N ASN A 167 3.82 -7.43 10.83
CA ASN A 167 4.54 -8.48 10.10
C ASN A 167 3.93 -8.78 8.72
N LEU A 168 2.70 -8.31 8.46
CA LEU A 168 1.92 -8.67 7.28
C LEU A 168 2.70 -8.48 5.99
N MET A 169 3.18 -7.27 5.73
CA MET A 169 3.89 -6.96 4.49
C MET A 169 5.12 -7.85 4.34
N GLY A 170 5.92 -7.95 5.40
CA GLY A 170 7.10 -8.81 5.43
C GLY A 170 6.79 -10.30 5.24
N GLN A 171 5.57 -10.76 5.48
CA GLN A 171 5.13 -12.11 5.12
C GLN A 171 4.61 -12.19 3.69
N MET A 172 3.83 -11.22 3.24
CA MET A 172 3.28 -11.15 1.89
C MET A 172 4.35 -11.09 0.80
N ILE A 173 5.40 -10.27 0.99
CA ILE A 173 6.42 -10.06 -0.04
C ILE A 173 7.55 -11.10 -0.02
N ARG A 174 7.50 -12.10 0.88
CA ARG A 174 8.52 -13.17 0.93
C ARG A 174 8.51 -14.05 -0.31
N SER A 175 7.35 -14.29 -0.89
CA SER A 175 7.19 -15.13 -2.07
C SER A 175 5.89 -14.82 -2.77
N LYS A 176 5.80 -15.18 -4.05
CA LYS A 176 4.54 -15.15 -4.79
C LYS A 176 3.45 -15.99 -4.10
N ASP A 177 3.82 -17.15 -3.57
CA ASP A 177 2.89 -18.06 -2.91
C ASP A 177 2.29 -17.43 -1.63
N ASN A 178 3.09 -16.74 -0.81
CA ASN A 178 2.58 -16.03 0.35
C ASN A 178 1.65 -14.88 -0.03
N TRP A 179 2.00 -14.13 -1.08
CA TRP A 179 1.13 -13.10 -1.65
C TRP A 179 -0.23 -13.69 -2.04
N ASP A 180 -0.24 -14.76 -2.84
CA ASP A 180 -1.47 -15.42 -3.31
C ASP A 180 -2.29 -16.00 -2.15
N LYS A 181 -1.62 -16.55 -1.12
CA LYS A 181 -2.28 -17.05 0.10
C LYS A 181 -3.05 -15.95 0.82
N PHE A 182 -2.48 -14.75 0.91
CA PHE A 182 -3.14 -13.61 1.54
C PHE A 182 -4.33 -13.11 0.72
N ILE A 183 -4.12 -12.83 -0.57
CA ILE A 183 -5.17 -12.34 -1.48
C ILE A 183 -6.39 -13.28 -1.47
N THR A 184 -6.16 -14.57 -1.76
CA THR A 184 -7.24 -15.58 -1.78
C THR A 184 -7.85 -15.85 -0.40
N GLY A 185 -7.12 -15.50 0.66
CA GLY A 185 -7.52 -15.64 2.05
C GLY A 185 -8.65 -14.70 2.44
N TYR A 186 -8.63 -13.46 1.94
CA TYR A 186 -9.54 -12.40 2.33
C TYR A 186 -10.52 -11.96 1.22
N GLU A 187 -10.27 -12.30 -0.05
CA GLU A 187 -11.18 -11.94 -1.16
C GLU A 187 -12.48 -12.78 -1.25
N ARG A 188 -12.57 -13.93 -0.56
CA ARG A 188 -13.69 -14.88 -0.69
C ARG A 188 -14.79 -14.76 0.37
N SER A 189 -14.90 -13.62 1.04
CA SER A 189 -15.88 -13.36 2.10
C SER A 189 -16.67 -12.10 1.81
#